data_AF-A0A8T6UZU5-F1
#
_entry.id   AF-A0A8T6UZU5-F1
#
_cell.length_a   1.000
_cell.length_b   1.000
_cell.length_c   1.000
_cell.angle_alpha   90.00
_cell.angle_beta   90.00
_cell.angle_gamma   90.00
#
_symmetry.space_group_name_H-M   'P 1'
#
loop_
_entity.id
_entity.type
_entity.pdbx_description
1 polymer ?
#
loop_
_entity_poly.entity_id
_entity_poly.type
_entity_poly.pdbx_seq_one_letter_code
_entity_poly.pdbx_strand_id
1 'polypeptide(L)' 'IDDFAPRLSFFFASHNNLFEEIAKFRAARRLWAKIMKERFNSKNPRSMWMRMHV' A
#
# COMPACT_ATOMS: atom_id res chain seq x y z
N ILE A 1 10.70 -9.62 7.04
CA ILE A 1 9.70 -8.79 6.32
C ILE A 1 10.38 -7.62 5.63
N ASP A 2 11.26 -6.91 6.32
CA ASP A 2 11.94 -5.72 5.79
C ASP A 2 12.96 -5.99 4.67
N ASP A 3 13.46 -7.22 4.55
CA ASP A 3 14.45 -7.58 3.52
C ASP A 3 13.84 -7.67 2.11
N PHE A 4 12.52 -7.87 2.03
CA PHE A 4 11.80 -8.07 0.76
C PHE A 4 10.65 -7.09 0.55
N ALA A 5 9.94 -6.65 1.59
CA ALA A 5 8.78 -5.78 1.44
C ALA A 5 9.06 -4.46 0.68
N PRO A 6 10.22 -3.78 0.85
CA PRO A 6 10.56 -2.59 0.07
C PRO A 6 10.63 -2.82 -1.45
N ARG A 7 10.71 -4.08 -1.89
CA ARG A 7 10.75 -4.47 -3.30
C ARG A 7 9.36 -4.81 -3.87
N LEU A 8 8.32 -4.86 -3.04
CA LEU A 8 6.95 -5.12 -3.49
C LEU A 8 6.33 -3.90 -4.18
N SER A 9 5.52 -4.17 -5.20
CA SER A 9 4.64 -3.22 -5.86
C SER A 9 3.29 -3.85 -6.13
N PHE A 10 2.25 -3.02 -6.18
CA PHE A 10 0.86 -3.43 -6.40
C PHE A 10 0.40 -2.98 -7.77
N PHE A 11 -0.60 -3.67 -8.31
CA PHE A 11 -1.26 -3.29 -9.56
C PHE A 11 -2.75 -3.14 -9.30
N PHE A 12 -3.31 -1.99 -9.67
CA PHE A 12 -4.72 -1.68 -9.52
C PHE A 12 -5.30 -1.27 -10.87
N ALA A 13 -6.59 -1.50 -11.08
CA ALA A 13 -7.33 -0.84 -12.16
C ALA A 13 -7.88 0.51 -11.66
N SER A 14 -8.07 1.47 -12.58
CA SER A 14 -8.75 2.74 -12.34
C SER A 14 -9.93 2.88 -13.30
N HIS A 15 -11.13 3.04 -12.75
CA HIS A 15 -12.36 3.15 -13.53
C HIS A 15 -12.95 4.56 -13.46
N ASN A 16 -14.17 4.73 -13.99
CA ASN A 16 -14.76 6.06 -14.21
C ASN A 16 -15.29 6.76 -12.94
N ASN A 17 -15.41 6.05 -11.81
CA ASN A 17 -15.84 6.65 -10.54
C ASN A 17 -14.69 7.40 -9.86
N LEU A 18 -14.43 8.64 -10.31
CA LEU A 18 -13.26 9.44 -9.92
C LEU A 18 -13.02 9.49 -8.39
N PHE A 19 -14.03 9.88 -7.61
CA PHE A 19 -13.87 10.04 -6.16
C PHE A 19 -13.70 8.71 -5.43
N GLU A 20 -14.35 7.66 -5.91
CA GLU A 20 -14.23 6.32 -5.36
C GLU A 20 -12.83 5.75 -5.60
N GLU A 21 -12.30 5.94 -6.81
CA GLU A 21 -10.93 5.52 -7.15
C GLU A 21 -9.88 6.27 -6.32
N ILE A 22 -10.03 7.59 -6.13
CA ILE A 22 -9.18 8.37 -5.22
C ILE A 22 -9.27 7.83 -3.79
N ALA A 23 -10.48 7.57 -3.30
CA ALA A 23 -10.70 7.05 -1.96
C ALA A 23 -10.05 5.66 -1.79
N LYS A 24 -10.21 4.78 -2.78
CA LYS A 24 -9.62 3.43 -2.82
C LYS A 24 -8.10 3.49 -2.65
N PHE A 25 -7.41 4.29 -3.45
CA PHE A 25 -5.94 4.38 -3.38
C PHE A 25 -5.45 4.95 -2.06
N ARG A 26 -6.14 5.96 -1.51
CA ARG A 26 -5.79 6.54 -0.20
C ARG A 26 -6.02 5.56 0.94
N ALA A 27 -7.15 4.86 0.92
CA ALA A 27 -7.50 3.86 1.92
C ALA A 27 -6.53 2.67 1.87
N ALA A 28 -6.21 2.17 0.68
CA ALA A 28 -5.30 1.05 0.48
C ALA A 28 -3.91 1.35 1.05
N ARG A 29 -3.32 2.52 0.76
CA ARG A 29 -2.01 2.92 1.34
C ARG A 29 -2.03 2.95 2.86
N ARG A 30 -3.07 3.52 3.45
CA ARG A 30 -3.22 3.61 4.92
C ARG A 30 -3.38 2.23 5.56
N LEU A 31 -4.19 1.38 4.95
CA LEU A 31 -4.42 0.02 5.44
C LEU A 31 -3.13 -0.81 5.34
N TRP A 32 -2.42 -0.74 4.22
CA TRP A 32 -1.15 -1.43 4.03
C TRP A 32 -0.13 -1.03 5.11
N ALA A 33 0.08 0.27 5.32
CA ALA A 33 1.01 0.75 6.33
C ALA A 33 0.63 0.25 7.74
N LYS A 34 -0.67 0.27 8.08
CA LYS A 34 -1.18 -0.24 9.36
C LYS A 34 -0.89 -1.74 9.52
N ILE A 35 -1.19 -2.55 8.50
CA ILE A 35 -0.94 -4.00 8.52
C ILE A 35 0.56 -4.30 8.67
N MET A 36 1.41 -3.64 7.89
CA MET A 36 2.86 -3.86 7.95
C MET A 36 3.43 -3.51 9.33
N LYS A 37 2.95 -2.41 9.93
CA LYS A 37 3.37 -1.98 11.26
C LYS A 37 2.84 -2.87 12.38
N GLU A 38 1.53 -3.15 12.41
CA GLU A 38 0.89 -3.77 13.58
C GLU A 38 0.90 -5.30 13.50
N ARG A 39 0.67 -5.88 12.32
CA ARG A 39 0.59 -7.34 12.17
C ARG A 39 1.95 -7.97 11.94
N PHE A 40 2.78 -7.32 11.11
CA PHE A 40 4.08 -7.87 10.71
C PHE A 40 5.27 -7.23 11.44
N ASN A 41 5.02 -6.24 12.31
CA ASN A 41 6.04 -5.54 13.09
C ASN A 41 7.21 -5.05 12.23
N SER A 42 6.94 -4.56 11.01
CA SER A 42 7.99 -4.04 10.12
C SER A 42 8.68 -2.84 10.77
N LYS A 43 10.02 -2.85 10.81
CA LYS A 43 10.81 -1.77 11.40
C LYS A 43 11.25 -0.75 10.37
N ASN A 44 11.39 -1.16 9.11
CA ASN A 44 11.79 -0.25 8.03
C ASN A 44 10.57 0.50 7.48
N PRO A 45 10.55 1.86 7.52
CA PRO A 45 9.45 2.64 6.94
C PRO A 45 9.19 2.36 5.46
N ARG A 46 10.21 1.96 4.69
CA ARG A 46 10.06 1.60 3.27
C ARG A 46 9.19 0.36 3.06
N SER A 47 9.16 -0.56 4.02
CA SER A 47 8.29 -1.73 3.97
C SER A 47 6.80 -1.36 4.10
N MET A 48 6.51 -0.21 4.68
CA MET A 48 5.14 0.31 4.83
C MET A 48 4.67 1.10 3.60
N TRP A 49 5.52 1.28 2.58
CA TRP A 49 5.14 1.96 1.35
C TRP A 49 4.39 1.01 0.42
N MET A 50 3.20 1.42 0.00
CA MET A 50 2.44 0.73 -1.03
C MET A 50 2.66 1.44 -2.37
N ARG A 51 3.72 1.04 -3.07
CA ARG A 51 4.02 1.51 -4.44
C ARG A 51 3.08 0.80 -5.40
N MET A 52 2.48 1.53 -6.33
CA MET A 52 1.47 0.97 -7.23
C MET A 52 1.65 1.45 -8.67
N HIS A 53 1.31 0.55 -9.59
CA HIS A 53 0.95 0.88 -10.96
C HIS A 53 -0.57 0.83 -11.08
N VAL A 54 -1.12 1.71 -11.92
CA VAL A 54 -2.55 1.89 -12.16
C VAL A 54 -2.78 1.86 -13.66
#